data_AF-A0A7Z8VWV9-F1
#
_entry.id   AF-A0A7Z8VWV9-F1
#
_cell.length_a   1.000
_cell.length_b   1.000
_cell.length_c   1.000
_cell.angle_alpha   90.00
_cell.angle_beta   90.00
_cell.angle_gamma   90.00
#
_symmetry.space_group_name_H-M   'P 1'
#
loop_
_entity.id
_entity.type
_entity.pdbx_description
1 polymer ?
#
loop_
_entity_poly.entity_id
_entity_poly.type
_entity_poly.pdbx_seq_one_letter_code
_entity_poly.pdbx_strand_id
1 'polypeptide(L)'
;MDGQPFMVINKAVDPGMIKVIEKDILPQLEKRLPTFVNAEELKSDPLLHRFTLVCDRESYSPPFFRRMKAQRVACLTYHKYPGENWPEEEFLPYAVTLSSGEQTQLNLAERGHCLSNGLWVREIRKLSQKGHQTSIIGTDYRSEMIPLAVAMFARWSQENFFKYCREHFGLDKLVDYCIEPVSESVKVVNPEYRRLDSQIRSSQGKLNRLLARFATLTLDAPIEPDKVEPFLQKKTICQEEIEAFQVQIKTLKEKRKQTPHYLKVKDLPEEEQFQQLSTKSKHFIDTIKMIAYRAETAMANLLRETLSRPDEVRSLLRAIYSSEADLIPDHEQGTLTVKLHHLANRSYDVAIQKLCDELNSTETKFPRTNLRMIFKLGSK
;
A
#
# COMPACT_ATOMS: atom_id res chain seq x y z
N MET A 1 -10.32 -12.74 -0.10
CA MET A 1 -10.38 -11.27 -0.21
C MET A 1 -9.64 -10.85 -1.46
N ASP A 2 -10.31 -10.20 -2.40
CA ASP A 2 -9.72 -9.70 -3.66
C ASP A 2 -9.08 -8.32 -3.53
N GLY A 3 -9.18 -7.70 -2.34
CA GLY A 3 -8.51 -6.44 -2.00
C GLY A 3 -8.98 -5.26 -2.85
N GLN A 4 -10.24 -5.28 -3.29
CA GLN A 4 -10.83 -4.18 -4.05
C GLN A 4 -10.85 -2.87 -3.24
N PRO A 5 -10.61 -1.73 -3.91
CA PRO A 5 -10.57 -0.44 -3.23
C PRO A 5 -11.96 -0.03 -2.74
N PHE A 6 -12.11 0.15 -1.42
CA PHE A 6 -13.36 0.58 -0.80
C PHE A 6 -13.39 2.09 -0.51
N MET A 7 -12.27 2.64 -0.05
CA MET A 7 -12.08 4.07 0.20
C MET A 7 -10.64 4.48 -0.05
N VAL A 8 -10.42 5.75 -0.39
CA VAL A 8 -9.10 6.38 -0.48
C VAL A 8 -9.10 7.62 0.40
N ILE A 9 -8.10 7.75 1.26
CA ILE A 9 -7.91 8.91 2.13
C ILE A 9 -6.73 9.71 1.60
N ASN A 10 -6.95 11.00 1.36
CA ASN A 10 -5.90 11.95 1.01
C ASN A 10 -5.57 12.82 2.24
N LYS A 11 -4.29 13.03 2.50
CA LYS A 11 -3.79 13.90 3.57
C LYS A 11 -2.72 14.82 3.00
N ALA A 12 -2.91 16.13 3.15
CA ALA A 12 -1.90 17.13 2.78
C ALA A 12 -0.62 17.02 3.63
N VAL A 13 -0.77 16.59 4.89
CA VAL A 13 0.31 16.29 5.81
C VAL A 13 0.12 14.88 6.32
N ASP A 14 1.11 14.01 6.13
CA ASP A 14 1.06 12.64 6.64
C ASP A 14 1.19 12.61 8.18
N PRO A 15 0.11 12.26 8.92
CA PRO A 15 0.16 12.19 10.37
C PRO A 15 0.68 10.82 10.88
N GLY A 16 0.96 9.89 9.97
CA GLY A 16 1.29 8.49 10.16
C GLY A 16 0.06 7.57 10.01
N MET A 17 0.25 6.39 9.40
CA MET A 17 -0.83 5.46 9.05
C MET A 17 -1.76 5.12 10.23
N ILE A 18 -1.21 4.85 11.42
CA ILE A 18 -2.03 4.54 12.62
C ILE A 18 -3.02 5.66 12.94
N LYS A 19 -2.60 6.92 12.87
CA LYS A 19 -3.50 8.05 13.16
C LYS A 19 -4.57 8.19 12.11
N VAL A 20 -4.24 7.95 10.84
CA VAL A 20 -5.22 7.94 9.73
C VAL A 20 -6.23 6.81 9.93
N ILE A 21 -5.77 5.61 10.32
CA ILE A 21 -6.66 4.49 10.63
C ILE A 21 -7.64 4.88 11.74
N GLU A 22 -7.14 5.36 12.88
CA GLU A 22 -7.97 5.65 14.05
C GLU A 22 -8.93 6.82 13.84
N LYS A 23 -8.51 7.86 13.13
CA LYS A 23 -9.29 9.11 13.02
C LYS A 23 -10.16 9.19 11.78
N ASP A 24 -9.77 8.55 10.68
CA ASP A 24 -10.41 8.73 9.38
C ASP A 24 -11.03 7.45 8.85
N ILE A 25 -10.32 6.32 8.95
CA ILE A 25 -10.76 5.05 8.34
C ILE A 25 -11.76 4.33 9.25
N LEU A 26 -11.39 4.06 10.51
CA LEU A 26 -12.23 3.30 11.45
C LEU A 26 -13.62 3.92 11.60
N PRO A 27 -13.76 5.25 11.85
CA PRO A 27 -15.08 5.85 12.03
C PRO A 27 -15.97 5.75 10.78
N GLN A 28 -15.37 5.72 9.59
CA GLN A 28 -16.11 5.50 8.34
C GLN A 28 -16.53 4.04 8.17
N LEU A 29 -15.64 3.11 8.51
CA LEU A 29 -15.94 1.68 8.48
C LEU A 29 -17.06 1.34 9.45
N GLU A 30 -17.05 1.85 10.67
CA GLU A 30 -18.11 1.61 11.66
C GLU A 30 -19.49 2.09 11.22
N LYS A 31 -19.55 3.18 10.45
CA LYS A 31 -20.80 3.71 9.92
C LYS A 31 -21.32 2.97 8.69
N ARG A 32 -20.42 2.37 7.90
CA ARG A 32 -20.73 1.85 6.56
C ARG A 32 -20.72 0.33 6.47
N LEU A 33 -19.95 -0.35 7.32
CA LEU A 33 -19.92 -1.80 7.34
C LEU A 33 -21.22 -2.32 7.97
N PRO A 34 -21.85 -3.33 7.37
CA PRO A 34 -22.95 -4.00 8.02
C PRO A 34 -22.46 -4.63 9.33
N THR A 35 -23.35 -4.76 10.30
CA THR A 35 -23.03 -5.45 11.56
C THR A 35 -22.94 -6.94 11.28
N PHE A 36 -21.71 -7.46 11.16
CA PHE A 36 -21.46 -8.88 10.91
C PHE A 36 -21.57 -9.76 12.16
N VAL A 37 -21.37 -9.17 13.34
CA VAL A 37 -21.37 -9.85 14.64
C VAL A 37 -22.18 -9.01 15.61
N ASN A 38 -23.12 -9.62 16.33
CA ASN A 38 -24.01 -8.88 17.21
C ASN A 38 -23.36 -8.58 18.59
N ALA A 39 -23.99 -7.69 19.36
CA ALA A 39 -23.45 -7.23 20.64
C ALA A 39 -23.42 -8.32 21.72
N GLU A 40 -24.35 -9.28 21.69
CA GLU A 40 -24.42 -10.38 22.66
C GLU A 40 -23.30 -11.39 22.44
N GLU A 41 -23.03 -11.74 21.19
CA GLU A 41 -21.90 -12.60 20.78
C GLU A 41 -20.56 -11.96 21.17
N LEU A 42 -20.39 -10.66 20.93
CA LEU A 42 -19.18 -9.95 21.36
C LEU A 42 -19.06 -9.94 22.89
N LYS A 43 -20.16 -9.84 23.62
CA LYS A 43 -20.14 -9.84 25.09
C LYS A 43 -19.82 -11.22 25.65
N SER A 44 -20.30 -12.30 25.02
CA SER A 44 -20.10 -13.68 25.49
C SER A 44 -18.72 -14.23 25.16
N ASP A 45 -18.09 -13.78 24.09
CA ASP A 45 -16.77 -14.24 23.67
C ASP A 45 -15.73 -13.12 23.66
N PRO A 46 -14.82 -13.03 24.64
CA PRO A 46 -13.77 -12.00 24.69
C PRO A 46 -12.76 -12.04 23.54
N LEU A 47 -12.66 -13.16 22.81
CA LEU A 47 -11.75 -13.35 21.69
C LEU A 47 -12.37 -13.00 20.33
N LEU A 48 -13.70 -12.84 20.29
CA LEU A 48 -14.42 -12.47 19.07
C LEU A 48 -14.16 -11.01 18.70
N HIS A 49 -14.20 -10.70 17.41
CA HIS A 49 -13.98 -9.34 16.89
C HIS A 49 -14.96 -9.06 15.76
N ARG A 50 -15.14 -7.78 15.43
CA ARG A 50 -16.10 -7.31 14.40
C ARG A 50 -15.56 -7.51 12.99
N PHE A 51 -14.28 -7.20 12.79
CA PHE A 51 -13.55 -7.36 11.53
C PHE A 51 -12.03 -7.29 11.78
N THR A 52 -11.25 -7.78 10.80
CA THR A 52 -9.78 -7.76 10.82
C THR A 52 -9.25 -6.69 9.87
N LEU A 53 -8.43 -5.78 10.41
CA LEU A 53 -7.65 -4.82 9.64
C LEU A 53 -6.34 -5.45 9.20
N VAL A 54 -6.18 -5.59 7.89
CA VAL A 54 -4.96 -6.09 7.24
C VAL A 54 -4.13 -4.90 6.78
N CYS A 55 -2.97 -4.68 7.40
CA CYS A 55 -2.15 -3.49 7.19
C CYS A 55 -0.69 -3.86 6.94
N ASP A 56 0.05 -2.93 6.33
CA ASP A 56 1.50 -3.11 6.15
C ASP A 56 2.27 -2.95 7.48
N ARG A 57 3.60 -3.04 7.41
CA ARG A 57 4.50 -2.98 8.57
C ARG A 57 4.48 -1.64 9.31
N GLU A 58 4.00 -0.55 8.71
CA GLU A 58 3.90 0.75 9.37
C GLU A 58 2.79 0.80 10.44
N SER A 59 1.85 -0.17 10.41
CA SER A 59 0.84 -0.33 11.46
C SER A 59 1.37 -1.02 12.72
N TYR A 60 2.60 -1.52 12.69
CA TYR A 60 3.18 -2.25 13.81
C TYR A 60 3.33 -1.33 15.04
N SER A 61 2.48 -1.53 16.04
CA SER A 61 2.52 -0.80 17.31
C SER A 61 1.75 -1.54 18.40
N PRO A 62 2.43 -2.08 19.42
CA PRO A 62 1.75 -2.76 20.52
C PRO A 62 0.67 -1.92 21.22
N PRO A 63 0.87 -0.61 21.48
CA PRO A 63 -0.20 0.24 22.00
C PRO A 63 -1.41 0.38 21.06
N PHE A 64 -1.19 0.43 19.75
CA PHE A 64 -2.28 0.51 18.76
C PHE A 64 -3.11 -0.77 18.77
N PHE A 65 -2.47 -1.94 18.74
CA PHE A 65 -3.20 -3.23 18.78
C PHE A 65 -4.07 -3.37 20.03
N ARG A 66 -3.59 -2.89 21.19
CA ARG A 66 -4.39 -2.88 22.42
C ARG A 66 -5.65 -2.02 22.28
N ARG A 67 -5.54 -0.83 21.66
CA ARG A 67 -6.70 0.05 21.43
C ARG A 67 -7.68 -0.54 20.42
N MET A 68 -7.18 -1.16 19.34
CA MET A 68 -8.03 -1.85 18.36
C MET A 68 -8.76 -3.05 19.00
N LYS A 69 -8.05 -3.86 19.79
CA LYS A 69 -8.66 -4.98 20.53
C LYS A 69 -9.76 -4.50 21.50
N ALA A 70 -9.54 -3.39 22.21
CA ALA A 70 -10.55 -2.79 23.07
C ALA A 70 -11.81 -2.36 22.30
N GLN A 71 -11.65 -1.95 21.04
CA GLN A 71 -12.74 -1.65 20.12
C GLN A 71 -13.27 -2.90 19.37
N ARG A 72 -12.87 -4.11 19.77
CA ARG A 72 -13.23 -5.37 19.10
C ARG A 72 -12.86 -5.38 17.61
N VAL A 73 -11.73 -4.77 17.26
CA VAL A 73 -11.14 -4.80 15.91
C VAL A 73 -9.84 -5.59 15.98
N ALA A 74 -9.73 -6.64 15.17
CA ALA A 74 -8.50 -7.40 15.05
C ALA A 74 -7.53 -6.68 14.08
N CYS A 75 -6.24 -6.82 14.31
CA CYS A 75 -5.19 -6.32 13.43
C CYS A 75 -4.39 -7.49 12.89
N LEU A 76 -3.87 -7.34 11.68
CA LEU A 76 -2.98 -8.28 11.03
C LEU A 76 -1.93 -7.49 10.26
N THR A 77 -0.65 -7.69 10.58
CA THR A 77 0.46 -6.94 9.98
C THR A 77 1.76 -7.74 9.98
N TYR A 78 2.75 -7.33 9.19
CA TYR A 78 4.09 -7.88 9.27
C TYR A 78 4.74 -7.55 10.62
N HIS A 79 5.41 -8.53 11.21
CA HIS A 79 6.20 -8.30 12.41
C HIS A 79 7.41 -7.43 12.07
N LYS A 80 7.51 -6.25 12.67
CA LYS A 80 8.63 -5.32 12.41
C LYS A 80 9.94 -5.78 13.03
N TYR A 81 9.88 -6.47 14.16
CA TYR A 81 11.04 -6.95 14.93
C TYR A 81 10.86 -8.43 15.30
N PRO A 82 10.80 -9.33 14.31
CA PRO A 82 10.71 -10.76 14.60
C PRO A 82 11.95 -11.21 15.35
N GLY A 83 11.76 -12.14 16.30
CA GLY A 83 12.87 -12.85 16.93
C GLY A 83 13.58 -13.79 15.94
N GLU A 84 14.44 -14.66 16.47
CA GLU A 84 15.19 -15.64 15.67
C GLU A 84 14.28 -16.51 14.79
N ASN A 85 14.86 -17.04 13.71
CA ASN A 85 14.18 -17.98 12.82
C ASN A 85 13.74 -19.21 13.60
N TRP A 86 12.53 -19.70 13.30
CA TRP A 86 12.04 -20.96 13.86
C TRP A 86 12.69 -22.15 13.13
N PRO A 87 12.79 -23.32 13.75
CA PRO A 87 13.22 -24.53 13.07
C PRO A 87 12.35 -24.83 11.84
N GLU A 88 12.96 -25.32 10.75
CA GLU A 88 12.24 -25.54 9.47
C GLU A 88 11.22 -26.68 9.57
N GLU A 89 11.45 -27.64 10.48
CA GLU A 89 10.56 -28.76 10.77
C GLU A 89 9.19 -28.35 11.35
N GLU A 90 9.06 -27.12 11.86
CA GLU A 90 7.78 -26.61 12.35
C GLU A 90 6.86 -26.14 11.22
N PHE A 91 7.39 -25.97 10.02
CA PHE A 91 6.63 -25.47 8.88
C PHE A 91 6.00 -26.62 8.13
N LEU A 92 4.67 -26.64 8.12
CA LEU A 92 3.91 -27.66 7.41
C LEU A 92 3.39 -27.10 6.07
N PRO A 93 3.31 -27.94 5.04
CA PRO A 93 2.72 -27.56 3.78
C PRO A 93 1.20 -27.45 3.86
N TYR A 94 0.66 -26.31 3.42
CA TYR A 94 -0.78 -26.09 3.29
C TYR A 94 -1.14 -25.70 1.86
N ALA A 95 -2.15 -26.37 1.30
CA ALA A 95 -2.78 -25.95 0.05
C ALA A 95 -3.60 -24.67 0.30
N VAL A 96 -3.42 -23.67 -0.56
CA VAL A 96 -4.11 -22.38 -0.45
C VAL A 96 -4.62 -21.92 -1.80
N THR A 97 -5.80 -21.31 -1.78
CA THR A 97 -6.38 -20.59 -2.92
C THR A 97 -6.01 -19.12 -2.82
N LEU A 98 -5.30 -18.59 -3.81
CA LEU A 98 -5.01 -17.16 -3.91
C LEU A 98 -6.27 -16.38 -4.32
N SER A 99 -6.24 -15.05 -4.14
CA SER A 99 -7.33 -14.17 -4.59
C SER A 99 -7.59 -14.22 -6.10
N SER A 100 -6.62 -14.71 -6.88
CA SER A 100 -6.74 -14.96 -8.32
C SER A 100 -7.53 -16.24 -8.67
N GLY A 101 -7.83 -17.10 -7.68
CA GLY A 101 -8.35 -18.45 -7.91
C GLY A 101 -7.25 -19.51 -8.08
N GLU A 102 -6.00 -19.10 -8.23
CA GLU A 102 -4.85 -20.02 -8.36
C GLU A 102 -4.64 -20.82 -7.08
N GLN A 103 -4.44 -22.13 -7.24
CA GLN A 103 -4.07 -23.04 -6.16
C GLN A 103 -2.54 -23.08 -6.04
N THR A 104 -2.04 -22.85 -4.84
CA THR A 104 -0.60 -22.96 -4.54
C THR A 104 -0.38 -23.57 -3.17
N GLN A 105 0.88 -23.81 -2.81
CA GLN A 105 1.25 -24.42 -1.54
C GLN A 105 2.13 -23.44 -0.74
N LEU A 106 1.79 -23.25 0.53
CA LEU A 106 2.55 -22.42 1.46
C LEU A 106 3.03 -23.26 2.64
N ASN A 107 4.31 -23.15 2.97
CA ASN A 107 4.87 -23.71 4.20
C ASN A 107 4.65 -22.72 5.34
N LEU A 108 3.78 -23.05 6.28
CA LEU A 108 3.33 -22.16 7.35
C LEU A 108 3.55 -22.79 8.72
N ALA A 109 3.82 -21.95 9.71
CA ALA A 109 3.86 -22.31 11.12
C ALA A 109 3.19 -21.19 11.94
N GLU A 110 2.64 -21.54 13.10
CA GLU A 110 1.99 -20.60 14.01
C GLU A 110 2.43 -20.80 15.46
N ARG A 111 2.69 -19.68 16.15
CA ARG A 111 2.97 -19.66 17.59
C ARG A 111 2.28 -18.47 18.26
N GLY A 112 2.16 -18.52 19.59
CA GLY A 112 1.86 -17.34 20.39
C GLY A 112 3.09 -16.47 20.59
N HIS A 113 2.93 -15.15 20.55
CA HIS A 113 3.99 -14.19 20.83
C HIS A 113 3.49 -13.11 21.81
N CYS A 114 4.26 -12.82 22.86
CA CYS A 114 3.92 -11.77 23.82
C CYS A 114 4.68 -10.50 23.48
N LEU A 115 3.95 -9.43 23.11
CA LEU A 115 4.54 -8.14 22.77
C LEU A 115 5.09 -7.43 24.02
N SER A 116 5.93 -6.42 23.82
CA SER A 116 6.59 -5.65 24.90
C SER A 116 5.65 -5.00 25.91
N ASN A 117 4.37 -4.83 25.57
CA ASN A 117 3.36 -4.30 26.47
C ASN A 117 2.60 -5.40 27.23
N GLY A 118 2.91 -6.68 27.04
CA GLY A 118 2.22 -7.84 27.62
C GLY A 118 1.02 -8.35 26.80
N LEU A 119 0.76 -7.80 25.60
CA LEU A 119 -0.31 -8.30 24.74
C LEU A 119 0.15 -9.56 24.00
N TRP A 120 -0.53 -10.68 24.25
CA TRP A 120 -0.39 -11.89 23.45
C TRP A 120 -1.02 -11.72 22.07
N VAL A 121 -0.28 -12.05 21.03
CA VAL A 121 -0.72 -12.08 19.63
C VAL A 121 -0.39 -13.46 19.04
N ARG A 122 -1.04 -13.80 17.93
CA ARG A 122 -0.62 -14.92 17.09
C ARG A 122 0.49 -14.44 16.18
N GLU A 123 1.55 -15.21 16.06
CA GLU A 123 2.60 -15.04 15.07
C GLU A 123 2.49 -16.19 14.07
N ILE A 124 2.29 -15.85 12.80
CA ILE A 124 2.25 -16.78 11.68
C ILE A 124 3.49 -16.50 10.84
N ARG A 125 4.26 -17.54 10.54
CA ARG A 125 5.43 -17.43 9.67
C ARG A 125 5.25 -18.24 8.41
N LYS A 126 5.70 -17.67 7.29
CA LYS A 126 5.85 -18.37 6.01
C LYS A 126 7.34 -18.63 5.75
N LEU A 127 7.67 -19.89 5.50
CA LEU A 127 9.00 -20.28 5.04
C LEU A 127 9.06 -20.24 3.51
N SER A 128 10.07 -19.55 2.97
CA SER A 128 10.38 -19.54 1.54
C SER A 128 11.35 -20.67 1.17
N GLN A 129 11.44 -21.00 -0.11
CA GLN A 129 12.41 -21.96 -0.64
C GLN A 129 13.87 -21.59 -0.37
N LYS A 130 14.16 -20.30 -0.07
CA LYS A 130 15.52 -19.80 0.24
C LYS A 130 15.80 -19.78 1.75
N GLY A 131 14.95 -20.39 2.58
CA GLY A 131 15.07 -20.38 4.05
C GLY A 131 14.64 -19.08 4.73
N HIS A 132 14.25 -18.04 3.98
CA HIS A 132 13.74 -16.80 4.57
C HIS A 132 12.35 -17.02 5.19
N GLN A 133 12.16 -16.51 6.41
CA GLN A 133 10.88 -16.53 7.14
C GLN A 133 10.22 -15.16 7.15
N THR A 134 9.05 -15.05 6.52
CA THR A 134 8.21 -13.85 6.61
C THR A 134 7.30 -13.98 7.82
N SER A 135 7.49 -13.10 8.81
CA SER A 135 6.68 -13.08 10.03
C SER A 135 5.51 -12.10 9.96
N ILE A 136 4.33 -12.59 10.30
CA ILE A 136 3.05 -11.88 10.40
C ILE A 136 2.56 -12.02 11.84
N ILE A 137 2.03 -10.94 12.42
CA ILE A 137 1.36 -10.99 13.71
C ILE A 137 -0.07 -10.51 13.63
N GLY A 138 -0.94 -11.05 14.47
CA GLY A 138 -2.32 -10.59 14.54
C GLY A 138 -3.04 -10.82 15.87
N THR A 139 -4.10 -10.04 16.06
CA THR A 139 -5.03 -10.13 17.21
C THR A 139 -6.36 -10.77 16.84
N ASP A 140 -6.43 -11.44 15.70
CA ASP A 140 -7.52 -12.35 15.36
C ASP A 140 -7.25 -13.71 15.97
N TYR A 141 -7.90 -14.03 17.09
CA TYR A 141 -7.70 -15.28 17.83
C TYR A 141 -8.66 -16.41 17.42
N ARG A 142 -9.57 -16.16 16.48
CA ARG A 142 -10.67 -17.07 16.14
C ARG A 142 -10.55 -17.65 14.74
N SER A 143 -10.12 -16.84 13.78
CA SER A 143 -10.00 -17.28 12.39
C SER A 143 -8.90 -18.33 12.22
N GLU A 144 -9.05 -19.21 11.23
CA GLU A 144 -8.00 -20.17 10.90
C GLU A 144 -6.72 -19.47 10.40
N MET A 145 -5.56 -20.11 10.58
CA MET A 145 -4.26 -19.59 10.19
C MET A 145 -4.17 -19.29 8.68
N ILE A 146 -4.67 -20.21 7.84
CA ILE A 146 -4.50 -20.15 6.38
C ILE A 146 -5.17 -18.89 5.79
N PRO A 147 -6.47 -18.60 6.05
CA PRO A 147 -7.10 -17.37 5.58
C PRO A 147 -6.36 -16.09 6.00
N LEU A 148 -5.82 -16.04 7.22
CA LEU A 148 -5.07 -14.88 7.71
C LEU A 148 -3.75 -14.72 6.94
N ALA A 149 -3.01 -15.81 6.75
CA ALA A 149 -1.78 -15.79 5.97
C ALA A 149 -2.05 -15.31 4.53
N VAL A 150 -3.06 -15.90 3.87
CA VAL A 150 -3.46 -15.52 2.50
C VAL A 150 -3.88 -14.06 2.43
N ALA A 151 -4.65 -13.56 3.40
CA ALA A 151 -5.07 -12.15 3.45
C ALA A 151 -3.88 -11.19 3.49
N MET A 152 -2.85 -11.50 4.28
CA MET A 152 -1.64 -10.67 4.34
C MET A 152 -0.82 -10.70 3.06
N PHE A 153 -0.70 -11.86 2.42
CA PHE A 153 0.01 -11.94 1.14
C PHE A 153 -0.76 -11.26 0.01
N ALA A 154 -2.09 -11.35 0.04
CA ALA A 154 -2.97 -10.66 -0.91
C ALA A 154 -2.96 -9.14 -0.74
N ARG A 155 -2.50 -8.58 0.41
CA ARG A 155 -2.41 -7.14 0.67
C ARG A 155 -1.69 -6.37 -0.44
N TRP A 156 -0.73 -6.99 -1.13
CA TRP A 156 -0.03 -6.39 -2.27
C TRP A 156 -0.97 -5.92 -3.40
N SER A 157 -2.20 -6.43 -3.46
CA SER A 157 -3.24 -5.94 -4.37
C SER A 157 -3.50 -4.43 -4.20
N GLN A 158 -3.32 -3.87 -3.00
CA GLN A 158 -3.45 -2.43 -2.75
C GLN A 158 -2.43 -1.62 -3.54
N GLU A 159 -1.18 -2.10 -3.61
CA GLU A 159 -0.11 -1.45 -4.36
C GLU A 159 -0.33 -1.61 -5.86
N ASN A 160 -0.80 -2.78 -6.29
CA ASN A 160 -1.22 -3.00 -7.67
C ASN A 160 -2.37 -2.06 -8.07
N PHE A 161 -3.35 -1.84 -7.20
CA PHE A 161 -4.41 -0.84 -7.42
C PHE A 161 -3.83 0.56 -7.60
N PHE A 162 -2.99 1.04 -6.67
CA PHE A 162 -2.40 2.38 -6.79
C PHE A 162 -1.52 2.53 -8.02
N LYS A 163 -0.73 1.51 -8.39
CA LYS A 163 0.05 1.54 -9.63
C LYS A 163 -0.85 1.65 -10.86
N TYR A 164 -1.81 0.72 -10.97
CA TYR A 164 -2.69 0.62 -12.12
C TYR A 164 -3.59 1.85 -12.29
N CYS A 165 -4.18 2.34 -11.20
CA CYS A 165 -5.07 3.50 -11.25
C CYS A 165 -4.34 4.82 -11.47
N ARG A 166 -3.06 4.95 -11.07
CA ARG A 166 -2.26 6.10 -11.49
C ARG A 166 -2.00 6.07 -12.99
N GLU A 167 -1.60 4.92 -13.51
CA GLU A 167 -1.26 4.74 -14.92
C GLU A 167 -2.46 4.90 -15.86
N HIS A 168 -3.60 4.26 -15.55
CA HIS A 168 -4.71 4.17 -16.50
C HIS A 168 -5.94 4.99 -16.11
N PHE A 169 -6.08 5.39 -14.84
CA PHE A 169 -7.21 6.20 -14.37
C PHE A 169 -6.79 7.61 -13.91
N GLY A 170 -5.48 7.92 -13.91
CA GLY A 170 -4.94 9.19 -13.43
C GLY A 170 -5.32 9.51 -11.99
N LEU A 171 -5.29 8.51 -11.10
CA LEU A 171 -5.66 8.67 -9.67
C LEU A 171 -4.83 9.74 -8.95
N ASP A 172 -3.60 9.98 -9.39
CA ASP A 172 -2.67 10.99 -8.86
C ASP A 172 -2.72 12.33 -9.61
N LYS A 173 -3.49 12.44 -10.69
CA LYS A 173 -3.63 13.70 -11.43
C LYS A 173 -4.43 14.73 -10.63
N LEU A 174 -4.05 15.99 -10.80
CA LEU A 174 -4.83 17.13 -10.31
C LEU A 174 -6.19 17.14 -11.00
N VAL A 175 -7.23 17.34 -10.20
CA VAL A 175 -8.62 17.47 -10.69
C VAL A 175 -8.97 18.94 -10.89
N ASP A 176 -8.52 19.78 -9.96
CA ASP A 176 -8.60 21.23 -10.04
C ASP A 176 -7.34 21.85 -9.40
N TYR A 177 -7.25 23.18 -9.48
CA TYR A 177 -6.19 23.98 -8.88
C TYR A 177 -6.70 24.78 -7.66
N CYS A 178 -7.88 24.44 -7.14
CA CYS A 178 -8.44 25.16 -6.00
C CYS A 178 -7.60 24.87 -4.76
N ILE A 179 -7.32 25.92 -3.99
CA ILE A 179 -6.53 25.84 -2.76
C ILE A 179 -7.38 26.25 -1.55
N GLU A 180 -7.10 25.65 -0.40
CA GLU A 180 -7.74 25.95 0.87
C GLU A 180 -6.69 25.99 2.00
N PRO A 181 -6.90 26.77 3.06
CA PRO A 181 -5.96 26.82 4.17
C PRO A 181 -5.86 25.46 4.87
N VAL A 182 -4.64 25.06 5.21
CA VAL A 182 -4.43 23.93 6.11
C VAL A 182 -4.86 24.36 7.51
N SER A 183 -5.53 23.46 8.25
CA SER A 183 -5.91 23.77 9.63
C SER A 183 -4.69 24.17 10.45
N GLU A 184 -4.79 25.32 11.12
CA GLU A 184 -3.75 25.89 11.98
C GLU A 184 -3.25 24.93 13.06
N SER A 185 -4.09 23.97 13.46
CA SER A 185 -3.78 22.99 14.51
C SER A 185 -2.93 21.80 14.03
N VAL A 186 -2.80 21.62 12.71
CA VAL A 186 -2.03 20.51 12.10
C VAL A 186 -0.57 20.65 12.48
N LYS A 187 0.02 19.53 12.94
CA LYS A 187 1.44 19.47 13.28
C LYS A 187 2.23 19.01 12.06
N VAL A 188 3.22 19.81 11.66
CA VAL A 188 4.17 19.48 10.59
C VAL A 188 5.58 19.34 11.16
N VAL A 189 6.45 18.62 10.46
CA VAL A 189 7.87 18.56 10.82
C VAL A 189 8.46 19.96 10.69
N ASN A 190 9.08 20.44 11.76
CA ASN A 190 9.73 21.75 11.79
C ASN A 190 10.77 21.86 10.65
N PRO A 191 10.69 22.87 9.76
CA PRO A 191 11.66 23.07 8.67
C PRO A 191 13.11 23.10 9.15
N GLU A 192 13.40 23.76 10.28
CA GLU A 192 14.74 23.81 10.87
C GLU A 192 15.22 22.43 11.34
N TYR A 193 14.32 21.66 11.98
CA TYR A 193 14.64 20.29 12.37
C TYR A 193 14.98 19.43 11.14
N ARG A 194 14.21 19.58 10.05
CA ARG A 194 14.42 18.87 8.78
C ARG A 194 15.75 19.26 8.14
N ARG A 195 16.11 20.55 8.13
CA ARG A 195 17.41 21.06 7.66
C ARG A 195 18.56 20.44 8.45
N LEU A 196 18.49 20.47 9.78
CA LEU A 196 19.49 19.87 10.67
C LEU A 196 19.63 18.36 10.45
N ASP A 197 18.52 17.62 10.35
CA ASP A 197 18.56 16.18 10.09
C ASP A 197 19.21 15.86 8.74
N SER A 198 18.91 16.65 7.72
CA SER A 198 19.48 16.51 6.38
C SER A 198 21.00 16.79 6.37
N GLN A 199 21.44 17.82 7.09
CA GLN A 199 22.86 18.14 7.28
C GLN A 199 23.60 17.04 8.05
N ILE A 200 22.97 16.46 9.10
CA ILE A 200 23.55 15.32 9.84
C ILE A 200 23.71 14.12 8.91
N ARG A 201 22.68 13.74 8.15
CA ARG A 201 22.76 12.59 7.21
C ARG A 201 23.83 12.80 6.14
N SER A 202 23.90 13.99 5.57
CA SER A 202 24.92 14.36 4.58
C SER A 202 26.34 14.26 5.17
N SER A 203 26.55 14.83 6.36
CA SER A 203 27.84 14.79 7.05
C SER A 203 28.24 13.37 7.45
N GLN A 204 27.29 12.56 7.92
CA GLN A 204 27.51 11.15 8.23
C GLN A 204 27.89 10.35 6.98
N GLY A 205 27.24 10.61 5.84
CA GLY A 205 27.58 9.99 4.57
C GLY A 205 28.98 10.38 4.06
N LYS A 206 29.45 11.60 4.33
CA LYS A 206 30.83 12.02 4.07
C LYS A 206 31.81 11.33 5.01
N LEU A 207 31.53 11.33 6.32
CA LEU A 207 32.34 10.65 7.33
C LEU A 207 32.50 9.16 7.04
N ASN A 208 31.42 8.44 6.70
CA ASN A 208 31.49 7.02 6.38
C ASN A 208 32.40 6.74 5.16
N ARG A 209 32.38 7.62 4.15
CA ARG A 209 33.27 7.51 2.98
C ARG A 209 34.73 7.77 3.35
N LEU A 210 34.98 8.75 4.22
CA LEU A 210 36.32 9.04 4.73
C LEU A 210 36.87 7.90 5.58
N LEU A 211 36.05 7.32 6.47
CA LEU A 211 36.42 6.16 7.28
C LEU A 211 36.76 4.95 6.40
N ALA A 212 35.98 4.69 5.36
CA ALA A 212 36.29 3.63 4.39
C ALA A 212 37.61 3.90 3.67
N ARG A 213 37.85 5.14 3.19
CA ARG A 213 39.11 5.54 2.57
C ARG A 213 40.29 5.40 3.53
N PHE A 214 40.13 5.81 4.78
CA PHE A 214 41.16 5.69 5.81
C PHE A 214 41.48 4.23 6.12
N ALA A 215 40.48 3.34 6.18
CA ALA A 215 40.69 1.90 6.36
C ALA A 215 41.43 1.26 5.18
N THR A 216 41.28 1.79 3.96
CA THR A 216 42.07 1.34 2.80
C THR A 216 43.51 1.89 2.79
N LEU A 217 43.81 2.93 3.58
CA LEU A 217 45.16 3.48 3.75
C LEU A 217 45.96 2.67 4.80
N THR A 218 46.01 1.36 4.60
CA THR A 218 46.77 0.41 5.45
C THR A 218 47.97 -0.10 4.65
N LEU A 219 49.13 -0.27 5.31
CA LEU A 219 50.36 -0.73 4.67
C LEU A 219 50.53 -2.24 4.85
N ASP A 220 50.43 -2.98 3.75
CA ASP A 220 50.71 -4.43 3.73
C ASP A 220 52.18 -4.75 3.40
N ALA A 221 52.98 -3.76 3.00
CA ALA A 221 54.40 -3.91 2.68
C ALA A 221 55.21 -2.63 3.03
N PRO A 222 56.53 -2.75 3.31
CA PRO A 222 57.38 -1.60 3.55
C PRO A 222 57.47 -0.70 2.30
N ILE A 223 57.23 0.60 2.48
CA ILE A 223 57.29 1.61 1.43
C ILE A 223 58.75 2.06 1.23
N GLU A 224 59.14 2.37 -0.01
CA GLU A 224 60.39 3.08 -0.31
C GLU A 224 60.48 4.40 0.48
N PRO A 225 61.65 4.79 1.02
CA PRO A 225 61.81 5.97 1.87
C PRO A 225 61.18 7.25 1.32
N ASP A 226 61.29 7.48 0.00
CA ASP A 226 60.81 8.68 -0.69
C ASP A 226 59.27 8.79 -0.79
N LYS A 227 58.55 7.68 -0.56
CA LYS A 227 57.08 7.60 -0.64
C LYS A 227 56.40 7.57 0.73
N VAL A 228 57.17 7.53 1.82
CA VAL A 228 56.67 7.53 3.20
C VAL A 228 56.05 8.89 3.55
N GLU A 229 56.72 9.99 3.23
CA GLU A 229 56.29 11.34 3.58
C GLU A 229 54.95 11.73 2.92
N PRO A 230 54.74 11.53 1.60
CA PRO A 230 53.43 11.80 0.98
C PRO A 230 52.31 10.87 1.48
N PHE A 231 52.64 9.64 1.89
CA PHE A 231 51.66 8.71 2.45
C PHE A 231 51.19 9.15 3.84
N LEU A 232 52.12 9.55 4.71
CA LEU A 232 51.81 10.10 6.03
C LEU A 232 50.98 11.37 5.92
N GLN A 233 51.33 12.29 5.02
CA GLN A 233 50.55 13.51 4.79
C GLN A 233 49.09 13.21 4.37
N LYS A 234 48.89 12.27 3.44
CA LYS A 234 47.53 11.85 3.03
C LYS A 234 46.73 11.25 4.19
N LYS A 235 47.39 10.47 5.05
CA LYS A 235 46.76 9.87 6.23
C LYS A 235 46.38 10.93 7.26
N THR A 236 47.27 11.88 7.55
CA THR A 236 47.01 13.00 8.46
C THR A 236 45.87 13.88 7.97
N ILE A 237 45.87 14.30 6.69
CA ILE A 237 44.76 15.07 6.10
C ILE A 237 43.44 14.31 6.23
N CYS A 238 43.43 13.01 5.93
CA CYS A 238 42.22 12.19 6.04
C CYS A 238 41.74 12.08 7.50
N GLN A 239 42.65 12.04 8.47
CA GLN A 239 42.32 12.01 9.89
C GLN A 239 41.74 13.35 10.38
N GLU A 240 42.33 14.47 9.98
CA GLU A 240 41.81 15.81 10.28
C GLU A 240 40.40 16.03 9.72
N GLU A 241 40.16 15.58 8.47
CA GLU A 241 38.82 15.62 7.86
C GLU A 241 37.81 14.76 8.65
N ILE A 242 38.22 13.58 9.13
CA ILE A 242 37.38 12.70 9.96
C ILE A 242 37.01 13.41 11.27
N GLU A 243 37.98 13.97 11.98
CA GLU A 243 37.77 14.68 13.24
C GLU A 243 36.86 15.90 13.04
N ALA A 244 37.08 16.68 11.97
CA ALA A 244 36.23 17.81 11.62
C ALA A 244 34.77 17.40 11.41
N PHE A 245 34.51 16.34 10.65
CA PHE A 245 33.14 15.84 10.44
C PHE A 245 32.52 15.27 11.72
N GLN A 246 33.30 14.61 12.58
CA GLN A 246 32.80 14.12 13.87
C GLN A 246 32.34 15.27 14.77
N VAL A 247 33.14 16.34 14.88
CA VAL A 247 32.80 17.55 15.63
C VAL A 247 31.55 18.21 15.03
N GLN A 248 31.51 18.37 13.71
CA GLN A 248 30.35 18.94 13.02
C GLN A 248 29.07 18.16 13.30
N ILE A 249 29.11 16.83 13.19
CA ILE A 249 27.96 15.96 13.46
C ILE A 249 27.50 16.08 14.90
N LYS A 250 28.43 16.16 15.87
CA LYS A 250 28.11 16.36 17.28
C LYS A 250 27.37 17.68 17.50
N THR A 251 27.91 18.78 16.98
CA THR A 251 27.30 20.11 17.07
C THR A 251 25.91 20.14 16.43
N LEU A 252 25.74 19.54 15.25
CA LEU A 252 24.44 19.46 14.58
C LEU A 252 23.43 18.63 15.38
N LYS A 253 23.85 17.51 15.99
CA LYS A 253 22.99 16.69 16.86
C LYS A 253 22.56 17.44 18.12
N GLU A 254 23.44 18.24 18.72
CA GLU A 254 23.13 19.08 19.87
C GLU A 254 22.11 20.17 19.52
N LYS A 255 22.32 20.89 18.41
CA LYS A 255 21.35 21.85 17.88
C LYS A 255 19.99 21.19 17.62
N ARG A 256 19.97 20.05 16.93
CA ARG A 256 18.73 19.30 16.64
C ARG A 256 18.00 18.87 17.91
N LYS A 257 18.72 18.55 18.99
CA LYS A 257 18.12 18.19 20.29
C LYS A 257 17.38 19.36 20.94
N GLN A 258 17.84 20.60 20.69
CA GLN A 258 17.21 21.82 21.20
C GLN A 258 16.07 22.31 20.30
N THR A 259 16.04 21.89 19.03
CA THR A 259 14.98 22.24 18.09
C THR A 259 13.75 21.34 18.26
N PRO A 260 12.53 21.90 18.42
CA PRO A 260 11.32 21.09 18.48
C PRO A 260 11.10 20.34 17.17
N HIS A 261 10.79 19.04 17.26
CA HIS A 261 10.60 18.19 16.07
C HIS A 261 9.35 18.57 15.25
N TYR A 262 8.28 19.00 15.92
CA TYR A 262 7.03 19.39 15.27
C TYR A 262 6.61 20.80 15.68
N LEU A 263 6.08 21.55 14.72
CA LEU A 263 5.40 22.84 14.91
C LEU A 263 3.97 22.75 14.39
N LYS A 264 3.07 23.59 14.91
CA LYS A 264 1.75 23.75 14.28
C LYS A 264 1.90 24.65 13.05
N VAL A 265 1.00 24.51 12.06
CA VAL A 265 1.02 25.33 10.84
C VAL A 265 1.03 26.83 11.16
N LYS A 266 0.23 27.27 12.14
CA LYS A 266 0.21 28.69 12.57
C LYS A 266 1.51 29.19 13.21
N ASP A 267 2.34 28.28 13.71
CA ASP A 267 3.60 28.60 14.39
C ASP A 267 4.79 28.53 13.39
N LEU A 268 4.52 28.28 12.10
CA LEU A 268 5.54 28.32 11.06
C LEU A 268 5.89 29.77 10.67
N PRO A 269 7.16 30.01 10.28
CA PRO A 269 7.52 31.25 9.58
C PRO A 269 6.60 31.49 8.39
N GLU A 270 6.26 32.75 8.13
CA GLU A 270 5.32 33.15 7.06
C GLU A 270 5.73 32.56 5.69
N GLU A 271 7.02 32.58 5.37
CA GLU A 271 7.58 32.01 4.13
C GLU A 271 7.43 30.48 4.01
N GLU A 272 7.22 29.79 5.13
CA GLU A 272 7.06 28.33 5.21
C GLU A 272 5.59 27.92 5.43
N GLN A 273 4.68 28.89 5.56
CA GLN A 273 3.25 28.60 5.61
C GLN A 273 2.77 28.19 4.22
N PHE A 274 1.90 27.18 4.19
CA PHE A 274 1.43 26.60 2.94
C PHE A 274 -0.07 26.31 2.98
N GLN A 275 -0.65 26.24 1.80
CA GLN A 275 -2.02 25.85 1.58
C GLN A 275 -2.09 24.42 1.03
N GLN A 276 -3.24 23.78 1.16
CA GLN A 276 -3.49 22.48 0.54
C GLN A 276 -4.41 22.65 -0.67
N LEU A 277 -4.33 21.68 -1.58
CA LEU A 277 -5.32 21.56 -2.64
C LEU A 277 -6.67 21.18 -2.03
N SER A 278 -7.73 21.77 -2.56
CA SER A 278 -9.11 21.42 -2.23
C SER A 278 -9.35 19.95 -2.54
N THR A 279 -9.95 19.25 -1.59
CA THR A 279 -10.15 17.80 -1.71
C THR A 279 -11.54 17.42 -2.23
N LYS A 280 -12.48 18.37 -2.33
CA LYS A 280 -13.89 18.07 -2.66
C LYS A 280 -14.06 17.44 -4.04
N SER A 281 -13.60 18.12 -5.09
CA SER A 281 -13.66 17.60 -6.46
C SER A 281 -12.82 16.33 -6.61
N LYS A 282 -11.65 16.31 -5.95
CA LYS A 282 -10.76 15.14 -5.94
C LYS A 282 -11.45 13.90 -5.39
N HIS A 283 -12.12 14.00 -4.24
CA HIS A 283 -12.85 12.89 -3.63
C HIS A 283 -13.96 12.36 -4.54
N PHE A 284 -14.74 13.24 -5.17
CA PHE A 284 -15.80 12.84 -6.09
C PHE A 284 -15.24 12.10 -7.31
N ILE A 285 -14.24 12.67 -7.96
CA ILE A 285 -13.62 12.07 -9.15
C ILE A 285 -12.88 10.77 -8.82
N ASP A 286 -12.18 10.69 -7.68
CA ASP A 286 -11.53 9.45 -7.24
C ASP A 286 -12.54 8.35 -6.96
N THR A 287 -13.70 8.69 -6.43
CA THR A 287 -14.79 7.72 -6.21
C THR A 287 -15.25 7.12 -7.53
N ILE A 288 -15.43 7.95 -8.58
CA ILE A 288 -15.78 7.47 -9.93
C ILE A 288 -14.68 6.56 -10.48
N LYS A 289 -13.40 6.97 -10.36
CA LYS A 289 -12.24 6.16 -10.79
C LYS A 289 -12.18 4.81 -10.08
N MET A 290 -12.45 4.78 -8.78
CA MET A 290 -12.49 3.54 -7.99
C MET A 290 -13.63 2.63 -8.42
N ILE A 291 -14.83 3.17 -8.68
CA ILE A 291 -15.97 2.40 -9.19
C ILE A 291 -15.63 1.80 -10.55
N ALA A 292 -15.07 2.59 -11.47
CA ALA A 292 -14.66 2.13 -12.79
C ALA A 292 -13.57 1.05 -12.70
N TYR A 293 -12.57 1.21 -11.82
CA TYR A 293 -11.56 0.18 -11.57
C TYR A 293 -12.18 -1.13 -11.05
N ARG A 294 -13.16 -1.05 -10.15
CA ARG A 294 -13.85 -2.24 -9.63
C ARG A 294 -14.65 -2.95 -10.71
N ALA A 295 -15.37 -2.19 -11.55
CA ALA A 295 -16.07 -2.74 -12.71
C ALA A 295 -15.10 -3.43 -13.68
N GLU A 296 -13.98 -2.78 -14.01
CA GLU A 296 -12.93 -3.38 -14.85
C GLU A 296 -12.32 -4.62 -14.20
N THR A 297 -12.17 -4.64 -12.89
CA THR A 297 -11.67 -5.81 -12.15
C THR A 297 -12.64 -6.99 -12.22
N ALA A 298 -13.94 -6.73 -12.09
CA ALA A 298 -14.97 -7.75 -12.25
C ALA A 298 -14.95 -8.32 -13.68
N MET A 299 -14.91 -7.45 -14.70
CA MET A 299 -14.79 -7.88 -16.10
C MET A 299 -13.48 -8.64 -16.36
N ALA A 300 -12.37 -8.23 -15.74
CA ALA A 300 -11.11 -8.92 -15.91
C ALA A 300 -11.11 -10.33 -15.31
N ASN A 301 -11.75 -10.49 -14.14
CA ASN A 301 -11.89 -11.80 -13.51
C ASN A 301 -12.81 -12.73 -14.35
N LEU A 302 -13.91 -12.21 -14.90
CA LEU A 302 -14.82 -12.96 -15.78
C LEU A 302 -14.13 -13.51 -17.03
N LEU A 303 -13.26 -12.70 -17.65
CA LEU A 303 -12.59 -13.02 -18.90
C LEU A 303 -11.29 -13.80 -18.72
N ARG A 304 -10.80 -13.95 -17.49
CA ARG A 304 -9.49 -14.52 -17.17
C ARG A 304 -9.28 -15.92 -17.74
N GLU A 305 -10.31 -16.75 -17.67
CA GLU A 305 -10.27 -18.15 -18.12
C GLU A 305 -10.57 -18.29 -19.63
N THR A 306 -11.03 -17.23 -20.27
CA THR A 306 -11.42 -17.25 -21.69
C THR A 306 -10.22 -17.00 -22.61
N LEU A 307 -9.21 -16.29 -22.14
CA LEU A 307 -8.00 -16.00 -22.90
C LEU A 307 -6.87 -16.98 -22.53
N SER A 308 -6.11 -17.43 -23.54
CA SER A 308 -4.91 -18.24 -23.32
C SER A 308 -3.84 -17.51 -22.49
N ARG A 309 -3.87 -16.17 -22.49
CA ARG A 309 -2.95 -15.29 -21.76
C ARG A 309 -3.74 -14.38 -20.81
N PRO A 310 -3.91 -14.79 -19.53
CA PRO A 310 -4.65 -14.03 -18.53
C PRO A 310 -4.11 -12.61 -18.27
N ASP A 311 -2.83 -12.37 -18.55
CA ASP A 311 -2.17 -11.07 -18.44
C ASP A 311 -2.66 -10.05 -19.50
N GLU A 312 -3.22 -10.52 -20.61
CA GLU A 312 -3.71 -9.66 -21.69
C GLU A 312 -5.13 -9.12 -21.46
N VAL A 313 -5.88 -9.67 -20.49
CA VAL A 313 -7.29 -9.31 -20.25
C VAL A 313 -7.48 -7.81 -20.02
N ARG A 314 -6.63 -7.20 -19.18
CA ARG A 314 -6.69 -5.76 -18.90
C ARG A 314 -6.36 -4.92 -20.14
N SER A 315 -5.44 -5.40 -20.99
CA SER A 315 -5.12 -4.75 -22.26
C SER A 315 -6.29 -4.82 -23.24
N LEU A 316 -6.97 -5.96 -23.32
CA LEU A 316 -8.18 -6.14 -24.12
C LEU A 316 -9.28 -5.16 -23.67
N LEU A 317 -9.58 -5.10 -22.37
CA LEU A 317 -10.58 -4.18 -21.83
C LEU A 317 -10.27 -2.72 -22.16
N ARG A 318 -9.02 -2.28 -21.99
CA ARG A 318 -8.60 -0.92 -22.38
C ARG A 318 -8.73 -0.66 -23.87
N ALA A 319 -8.47 -1.66 -24.72
CA ALA A 319 -8.67 -1.54 -26.15
C ALA A 319 -10.16 -1.33 -26.48
N ILE A 320 -11.07 -2.07 -25.83
CA ILE A 320 -12.52 -1.92 -25.99
C ILE A 320 -12.97 -0.50 -25.59
N TYR A 321 -12.44 0.06 -24.49
CA TYR A 321 -12.82 1.41 -24.06
C TYR A 321 -12.32 2.52 -24.98
N SER A 322 -11.28 2.23 -25.76
CA SER A 322 -10.65 3.19 -26.68
C SER A 322 -11.16 3.03 -28.11
N SER A 323 -11.85 1.93 -28.43
CA SER A 323 -12.44 1.69 -29.74
C SER A 323 -13.80 2.35 -29.86
N GLU A 324 -14.13 2.77 -31.09
CA GLU A 324 -15.48 3.22 -31.43
C GLU A 324 -16.48 2.05 -31.33
N ALA A 325 -17.76 2.38 -31.18
CA ALA A 325 -18.86 1.42 -31.19
C ALA A 325 -20.08 2.09 -31.82
N ASP A 326 -20.84 1.33 -32.61
CA ASP A 326 -22.10 1.83 -33.16
C ASP A 326 -23.18 1.79 -32.09
N LEU A 327 -23.84 2.93 -31.85
CA LEU A 327 -25.00 3.05 -30.99
C LEU A 327 -26.27 3.12 -31.83
N ILE A 328 -27.08 2.07 -31.77
CA ILE A 328 -28.28 1.92 -32.60
C ILE A 328 -29.51 1.86 -31.68
N PRO A 329 -30.18 3.00 -31.44
CA PRO A 329 -31.41 3.04 -30.65
C PRO A 329 -32.59 2.48 -31.45
N ASP A 330 -33.38 1.64 -30.82
CA ASP A 330 -34.69 1.17 -31.29
C ASP A 330 -35.74 1.59 -30.26
N HIS A 331 -36.45 2.66 -30.57
CA HIS A 331 -37.47 3.22 -29.68
C HIS A 331 -38.77 2.42 -29.67
N GLU A 332 -39.05 1.63 -30.71
CA GLU A 332 -40.25 0.78 -30.76
C GLU A 332 -40.08 -0.45 -29.88
N GLN A 333 -38.92 -1.10 -29.95
CA GLN A 333 -38.59 -2.25 -29.10
C GLN A 333 -38.06 -1.85 -27.73
N GLY A 334 -37.78 -0.56 -27.51
CA GLY A 334 -37.24 -0.05 -26.24
C GLY A 334 -35.83 -0.55 -25.96
N THR A 335 -34.97 -0.65 -26.99
CA THR A 335 -33.60 -1.15 -26.85
C THR A 335 -32.56 -0.17 -27.39
N LEU A 336 -31.33 -0.27 -26.89
CA LEU A 336 -30.16 0.43 -27.40
C LEU A 336 -29.10 -0.62 -27.70
N THR A 337 -28.89 -0.91 -28.98
CA THR A 337 -27.84 -1.85 -29.38
C THR A 337 -26.49 -1.14 -29.40
N VAL A 338 -25.53 -1.65 -28.63
CA VAL A 338 -24.12 -1.24 -28.63
C VAL A 338 -23.34 -2.29 -29.41
N LYS A 339 -22.93 -1.94 -30.63
CA LYS A 339 -22.20 -2.86 -31.53
C LYS A 339 -20.70 -2.58 -31.43
N LEU A 340 -19.97 -3.52 -30.83
CA LEU A 340 -18.52 -3.46 -30.71
C LEU A 340 -17.85 -3.93 -32.00
N HIS A 341 -16.75 -3.31 -32.39
CA HIS A 341 -15.97 -3.76 -33.55
C HIS A 341 -15.05 -4.95 -33.21
N HIS A 342 -14.73 -5.73 -34.24
CA HIS A 342 -13.72 -6.78 -34.14
C HIS A 342 -12.35 -6.20 -33.82
N LEU A 343 -11.58 -6.94 -33.00
CA LEU A 343 -10.17 -6.66 -32.78
C LEU A 343 -9.29 -7.58 -33.63
N ALA A 344 -7.97 -7.35 -33.61
CA ALA A 344 -7.03 -8.03 -34.49
C ALA A 344 -6.96 -9.57 -34.34
N ASN A 345 -7.47 -10.15 -33.24
CA ASN A 345 -7.33 -11.57 -32.92
C ASN A 345 -8.68 -12.23 -32.65
N ARG A 346 -8.88 -13.44 -33.22
CA ARG A 346 -10.10 -14.26 -33.01
C ARG A 346 -10.29 -14.65 -31.55
N SER A 347 -9.23 -14.84 -30.78
CA SER A 347 -9.34 -15.13 -29.34
C SER A 347 -10.00 -13.96 -28.59
N TYR A 348 -9.77 -12.72 -29.03
CA TYR A 348 -10.41 -11.54 -28.45
C TYR A 348 -11.89 -11.47 -28.81
N ASP A 349 -12.26 -11.82 -30.04
CA ASP A 349 -13.68 -11.88 -30.45
C ASP A 349 -14.48 -12.84 -29.54
N VAL A 350 -13.92 -14.00 -29.20
CA VAL A 350 -14.55 -14.96 -28.28
C VAL A 350 -14.71 -14.37 -26.88
N ALA A 351 -13.67 -13.70 -26.37
CA ALA A 351 -13.72 -13.04 -25.07
C ALA A 351 -14.72 -11.86 -25.05
N ILE A 352 -14.78 -11.07 -26.12
CA ILE A 352 -15.75 -9.97 -26.27
C ILE A 352 -17.17 -10.52 -26.32
N GLN A 353 -17.41 -11.62 -27.04
CA GLN A 353 -18.73 -12.23 -27.08
C GLN A 353 -19.18 -12.68 -25.69
N LYS A 354 -18.30 -13.35 -24.93
CA LYS A 354 -18.59 -13.73 -23.54
C LYS A 354 -18.89 -12.50 -22.67
N LEU A 355 -18.14 -11.40 -22.85
CA LEU A 355 -18.40 -10.15 -22.14
C LEU A 355 -19.78 -9.57 -22.50
N CYS A 356 -20.13 -9.55 -23.79
CA CYS A 356 -21.44 -9.10 -24.26
C CYS A 356 -22.58 -9.93 -23.65
N ASP A 357 -22.44 -11.25 -23.62
CA ASP A 357 -23.45 -12.15 -23.07
C ASP A 357 -23.67 -11.87 -21.57
N GLU A 358 -22.59 -11.70 -20.80
CA GLU A 358 -22.66 -11.34 -19.38
C GLU A 358 -23.31 -9.96 -19.19
N LEU A 359 -22.90 -8.94 -19.96
CA LEU A 359 -23.47 -7.59 -19.86
C LEU A 359 -24.97 -7.60 -20.21
N ASN A 360 -25.38 -8.36 -21.23
CA ASN A 360 -26.77 -8.51 -21.63
C ASN A 360 -27.63 -9.19 -20.56
N SER A 361 -27.06 -10.13 -19.81
CA SER A 361 -27.75 -10.82 -18.70
C SER A 361 -28.17 -9.87 -17.57
N THR A 362 -27.53 -8.70 -17.46
CA THR A 362 -27.85 -7.69 -16.44
C THR A 362 -29.12 -6.89 -16.76
N GLU A 363 -29.64 -6.99 -17.99
CA GLU A 363 -30.79 -6.23 -18.48
C GLU A 363 -30.70 -4.71 -18.23
N THR A 364 -29.47 -4.18 -18.20
CA THR A 364 -29.19 -2.79 -17.84
C THR A 364 -29.91 -1.80 -18.78
N LYS A 365 -30.54 -0.77 -18.20
CA LYS A 365 -31.15 0.34 -18.95
C LYS A 365 -30.16 1.50 -19.08
N PHE A 366 -30.13 2.13 -20.25
CA PHE A 366 -29.28 3.29 -20.48
C PHE A 366 -29.75 4.46 -19.60
N PRO A 367 -28.85 5.13 -18.85
CA PRO A 367 -29.24 6.15 -17.87
C PRO A 367 -30.16 7.23 -18.45
N ARG A 368 -31.17 7.61 -17.66
CA ARG A 368 -32.19 8.64 -18.03
C ARG A 368 -33.07 8.26 -19.23
N THR A 369 -33.09 7.01 -19.65
CA THR A 369 -33.98 6.49 -20.71
C THR A 369 -34.65 5.19 -20.28
N ASN A 370 -35.57 4.69 -21.10
CA ASN A 370 -36.16 3.36 -20.94
C ASN A 370 -35.52 2.30 -21.86
N LEU A 371 -34.44 2.64 -22.58
CA LEU A 371 -33.81 1.74 -23.54
C LEU A 371 -32.97 0.69 -22.82
N ARG A 372 -33.32 -0.60 -22.99
CA ARG A 372 -32.48 -1.71 -22.52
C ARG A 372 -31.24 -1.84 -23.41
N MET A 373 -30.06 -1.86 -22.81
CA MET A 373 -28.81 -1.99 -23.53
C MET A 373 -28.62 -3.44 -24.02
N ILE A 374 -28.23 -3.60 -25.29
CA ILE A 374 -27.89 -4.88 -25.90
C ILE A 374 -26.50 -4.76 -26.53
N PHE A 375 -25.52 -5.43 -25.94
CA PHE A 375 -24.15 -5.50 -26.43
C PHE A 375 -24.01 -6.65 -27.42
N LYS A 376 -23.38 -6.39 -28.57
CA LYS A 376 -23.04 -7.44 -29.55
C LYS A 376 -21.73 -7.14 -30.25
N LEU A 377 -21.01 -8.19 -30.63
CA LEU A 377 -19.91 -8.06 -31.56
C LEU A 377 -20.47 -7.82 -32.97
N GLY A 378 -19.84 -6.92 -33.73
CA GLY A 378 -20.25 -6.63 -35.10
C GLY A 378 -20.14 -7.85 -36.01
N SER A 379 -20.83 -7.80 -37.14
CA SER A 379 -20.63 -8.77 -38.23
C SER A 379 -19.33 -8.42 -38.97
N LYS A 380 -18.56 -9.42 -39.38
CA LYS A 380 -17.43 -9.23 -40.31
C LYS A 380 -17.90 -8.81 -41.69
#